data_AF-A0A4S2F893-F1
#
_entry.id   AF-A0A4S2F893-F1
#
_cell.length_a   1.000
_cell.length_b   1.000
_cell.length_c   1.000
_cell.angle_alpha   90.00
_cell.angle_beta   90.00
_cell.angle_gamma   90.00
#
_symmetry.space_group_name_H-M   'P 1'
#
loop_
_entity.id
_entity.type
_entity.pdbx_description
1 polymer ?
#
loop_
_entity_poly.entity_id
_entity_poly.type
_entity_poly.pdbx_seq_one_letter_code
_entity_poly.pdbx_strand_id
1 'polypeptide(L)'
;MKMAIAGLMVMALTTYVIRVSPFLIFRRKITNRRVQSFLFYVPYVVLSAMTFPAVFYATGNMAASIAGTIVATGLAYRRHSLLVVAIGAAAAVLVVELV
;
A
#
# COMPACT_ATOMS: atom_id res chain seq x y z
N MET A 1 -20.12 22.39 -5.19
CA MET A 1 -19.68 22.49 -3.78
C MET A 1 -20.33 21.45 -2.86
N LYS A 2 -21.67 21.26 -2.88
CA LYS A 2 -22.43 20.33 -2.01
C LYS A 2 -21.99 18.84 -2.11
N MET A 3 -21.60 18.36 -3.29
CA MET A 3 -21.16 16.97 -3.51
C MET A 3 -19.76 16.67 -2.93
N ALA A 4 -18.85 17.65 -2.93
CA ALA A 4 -17.50 17.46 -2.38
C ALA A 4 -17.54 17.28 -0.85
N ILE A 5 -18.39 18.03 -0.16
CA ILE A 5 -18.56 17.97 1.29
C ILE A 5 -19.18 16.63 1.70
N ALA A 6 -20.16 16.13 0.95
CA ALA A 6 -20.77 14.81 1.19
C ALA A 6 -19.74 13.67 1.00
N GLY A 7 -18.94 13.72 -0.06
CA GLY A 7 -17.86 12.74 -0.28
C GLY A 7 -16.81 12.75 0.83
N LEU A 8 -16.42 13.93 1.30
CA LEU A 8 -15.49 14.10 2.42
C LEU A 8 -16.05 13.53 3.73
N MET A 9 -17.33 13.76 4.03
CA MET A 9 -17.97 13.17 5.21
C MET A 9 -18.04 11.65 5.12
N VAL A 10 -18.40 11.09 3.96
CA VAL A 10 -18.46 9.63 3.77
C VAL A 10 -17.07 9.00 3.91
N MET A 11 -16.05 9.61 3.31
CA MET A 11 -14.66 9.15 3.39
C MET A 11 -14.11 9.24 4.82
N ALA A 12 -14.39 10.35 5.52
CA ALA A 12 -14.02 10.51 6.92
C ALA A 12 -14.71 9.45 7.79
N LEU A 13 -16.01 9.24 7.62
CA LEU A 13 -16.79 8.26 8.38
C LEU A 13 -16.24 6.84 8.17
N THR A 14 -16.10 6.41 6.93
CA THR A 14 -15.59 5.07 6.60
C THR A 14 -14.16 4.86 7.05
N THR A 15 -13.27 5.84 6.87
CA THR A 15 -11.86 5.72 7.32
C THR A 15 -11.76 5.65 8.83
N TYR A 16 -12.58 6.43 9.55
CA TYR A 16 -12.58 6.42 11.02
C TYR A 16 -13.16 5.12 11.55
N VAL A 17 -14.25 4.62 10.97
CA VAL A 17 -14.83 3.32 11.35
C VAL A 17 -13.85 2.18 11.11
N ILE A 18 -13.17 2.14 9.96
CA ILE A 18 -12.22 1.06 9.62
C ILE A 18 -10.92 1.16 10.44
N ARG A 19 -10.44 2.36 10.80
CA ARG A 19 -9.23 2.51 11.64
C ARG A 19 -9.50 2.31 13.13
N VAL A 20 -10.70 2.64 13.61
CA VAL A 20 -11.06 2.49 15.02
C VAL A 20 -11.66 1.13 15.32
N SER A 21 -12.27 0.45 14.34
CA SER A 21 -12.77 -0.93 14.51
C SER A 21 -11.70 -1.94 14.96
N PRO A 22 -10.44 -1.96 14.48
CA PRO A 22 -9.44 -2.86 15.03
C PRO A 22 -9.14 -2.51 16.49
N PHE A 23 -9.13 -1.22 16.86
CA PHE A 23 -8.92 -0.78 18.25
C PHE A 23 -10.11 -1.07 19.17
N LEU A 24 -11.34 -1.06 18.65
CA LEU A 24 -12.56 -1.27 19.44
C LEU A 24 -12.85 -2.75 19.67
N ILE A 25 -12.55 -3.60 18.69
CA ILE A 25 -12.77 -5.06 18.78
C ILE A 25 -11.66 -5.72 19.62
N PHE A 26 -10.42 -5.20 19.62
CA PHE A 26 -9.27 -5.77 20.35
C PHE A 26 -9.08 -5.21 21.77
N ARG A 27 -10.14 -4.73 22.42
CA ARG A 27 -10.12 -4.23 23.81
C ARG A 27 -9.94 -5.33 24.88
N ARG A 28 -10.06 -6.62 24.56
CA ARG A 28 -9.89 -7.71 25.54
C ARG A 28 -8.49 -8.30 25.45
N LYS A 29 -7.83 -8.52 26.61
CA LYS A 29 -6.60 -9.32 26.71
C LYS A 29 -6.83 -10.66 26.01
N ILE A 30 -6.22 -10.86 24.85
CA ILE A 30 -6.33 -12.12 24.11
C ILE A 30 -5.38 -13.11 24.77
N THR A 31 -5.95 -14.04 25.54
CA THR A 31 -5.26 -15.18 26.17
C THR A 31 -4.78 -16.22 25.13
N ASN A 32 -4.99 -16.03 23.82
CA ASN A 32 -4.62 -17.00 22.79
C ASN A 32 -3.80 -16.40 21.63
N ARG A 33 -2.53 -16.79 21.55
CA ARG A 33 -1.50 -16.30 20.62
C ARG A 33 -1.90 -16.38 19.13
N ARG A 34 -2.78 -17.29 18.75
CA ARG A 34 -3.21 -17.49 17.33
C ARG A 34 -4.01 -16.31 16.77
N VAL A 35 -4.92 -15.72 17.56
CA VAL A 35 -5.78 -14.63 17.09
C VAL A 35 -5.00 -13.31 17.03
N GLN A 36 -4.05 -13.11 17.95
CA GLN A 36 -3.18 -11.95 17.95
C GLN A 36 -2.19 -11.99 16.77
N SER A 37 -1.57 -13.15 16.50
CA SER A 37 -0.74 -13.32 15.31
C SER A 37 -1.56 -13.16 14.03
N PHE A 38 -2.79 -13.68 13.96
CA PHE A 38 -3.62 -13.47 12.78
C PHE A 38 -3.91 -11.98 12.52
N LEU A 39 -4.35 -11.23 13.54
CA LEU A 39 -4.72 -9.83 13.33
C LEU A 39 -3.52 -8.91 13.08
N PHE A 40 -2.34 -9.22 13.61
CA PHE A 40 -1.12 -8.46 13.30
C PHE A 40 -0.67 -8.65 11.85
N TYR A 41 -0.87 -9.84 11.28
CA TYR A 41 -0.47 -10.14 9.91
C TYR A 41 -1.50 -9.66 8.87
N VAL A 42 -2.78 -9.53 9.21
CA VAL A 42 -3.83 -9.07 8.27
C VAL A 42 -3.48 -7.74 7.58
N PRO A 43 -3.10 -6.65 8.26
CA PRO A 43 -2.75 -5.38 7.60
C PRO A 43 -1.56 -5.49 6.65
N TYR A 44 -0.53 -6.25 7.03
CA TYR A 44 0.67 -6.44 6.22
C TYR A 44 0.38 -7.25 4.94
N VAL A 45 -0.44 -8.29 5.06
CA VAL A 45 -0.88 -9.11 3.93
C VAL A 45 -1.78 -8.29 3.01
N VAL A 46 -2.71 -7.51 3.55
CA VAL A 46 -3.59 -6.64 2.77
C VAL A 46 -2.79 -5.54 2.05
N LEU A 47 -1.85 -4.87 2.72
CA LEU A 47 -1.00 -3.85 2.09
C LEU A 47 -0.19 -4.44 0.93
N SER A 48 0.37 -5.63 1.14
CA SER A 48 1.08 -6.37 0.09
C SER A 48 0.14 -6.74 -1.06
N ALA A 49 -1.05 -7.27 -0.77
CA ALA A 49 -2.03 -7.66 -1.78
C ALA A 49 -2.58 -6.49 -2.60
N MET A 50 -2.61 -5.27 -2.05
CA MET A 50 -2.98 -4.07 -2.80
C MET A 50 -1.83 -3.55 -3.67
N THR A 51 -0.60 -3.64 -3.16
CA THR A 51 0.57 -3.08 -3.83
C THR A 51 1.09 -3.99 -4.95
N PHE A 52 1.18 -5.30 -4.70
CA PHE A 52 1.75 -6.28 -5.63
C PHE A 52 1.09 -6.24 -7.02
N PRO A 53 -0.25 -6.29 -7.17
CA PRO A 53 -0.88 -6.18 -8.49
C PRO A 53 -0.73 -4.78 -9.09
N ALA A 54 -0.82 -3.72 -8.27
CA ALA A 54 -0.74 -2.35 -8.75
C ALA A 54 0.61 -2.06 -9.43
N VAL A 55 1.72 -2.59 -8.92
CA VAL A 55 3.04 -2.36 -9.52
C VAL A 55 3.16 -3.00 -10.91
N PHE A 56 2.51 -4.14 -11.16
CA PHE A 56 2.54 -4.77 -12.47
C PHE A 56 1.62 -4.08 -13.50
N TYR A 57 0.46 -3.60 -13.06
CA TYR A 57 -0.54 -2.99 -13.95
C TYR A 57 -0.39 -1.48 -14.16
N ALA A 58 0.43 -0.78 -13.38
CA ALA A 58 0.55 0.68 -13.44
C ALA A 58 1.07 1.21 -14.79
N THR A 59 1.86 0.43 -15.53
CA THR A 59 2.63 0.93 -16.69
C THR A 59 2.06 0.50 -18.04
N GLY A 60 1.06 -0.40 -18.08
CA GLY A 60 0.52 -0.95 -19.34
C GLY A 60 1.48 -1.86 -20.14
N ASN A 61 2.80 -1.72 -19.98
CA ASN A 61 3.84 -2.58 -20.53
C ASN A 61 4.50 -3.43 -19.44
N MET A 62 4.43 -4.75 -19.58
CA MET A 62 4.94 -5.71 -18.59
C MET A 62 6.46 -5.61 -18.41
N ALA A 63 7.21 -5.26 -19.46
CA ALA A 63 8.67 -5.08 -19.39
C ALA A 63 9.06 -3.86 -18.53
N ALA A 64 8.36 -2.74 -18.71
CA ALA A 64 8.60 -1.51 -17.95
C ALA A 64 8.21 -1.68 -16.47
N SER A 65 7.09 -2.35 -16.19
CA SER A 65 6.69 -2.68 -14.82
C SER A 65 7.72 -3.57 -14.12
N ILE A 66 8.24 -4.61 -14.79
CA ILE A 66 9.27 -5.50 -14.21
C ILE A 66 10.55 -4.72 -13.89
N ALA A 67 11.04 -3.90 -14.82
CA ALA A 67 12.20 -3.04 -14.61
C ALA A 67 11.98 -2.08 -13.42
N GLY A 68 10.81 -1.44 -13.35
CA GLY A 68 10.39 -0.60 -12.23
C GLY A 68 10.40 -1.32 -10.88
N THR A 69 9.84 -2.54 -10.80
CA THR A 69 9.88 -3.37 -9.57
C THR A 69 11.30 -3.69 -9.13
N ILE A 70 12.19 -4.04 -10.06
CA ILE A 70 13.57 -4.43 -9.74
C ILE A 70 14.33 -3.23 -9.16
N VAL A 71 14.20 -2.07 -9.80
CA VAL A 71 14.82 -0.82 -9.33
C VAL A 71 14.22 -0.39 -7.98
N ALA A 72 12.90 -0.44 -7.83
CA ALA A 72 12.21 -0.11 -6.59
C ALA A 72 12.65 -1.03 -5.44
N THR A 73 12.72 -2.35 -5.69
CA THR A 73 13.14 -3.34 -4.69
C THR A 73 14.61 -3.15 -4.31
N GLY A 74 15.49 -2.93 -5.30
CA GLY A 74 16.91 -2.67 -5.07
C GLY A 74 17.17 -1.41 -4.25
N LEU A 75 16.46 -0.32 -4.53
CA LEU A 75 16.56 0.91 -3.73
C LEU A 75 15.92 0.76 -2.33
N ALA A 76 14.80 0.04 -2.23
CA ALA A 76 14.12 -0.19 -0.95
C ALA A 76 14.98 -1.00 0.04
N TYR A 77 15.75 -1.99 -0.45
CA TYR A 77 16.66 -2.78 0.39
C TYR A 77 17.72 -1.93 1.10
N ARG A 78 18.05 -0.77 0.55
CA ARG A 78 19.09 0.13 1.06
C ARG A 78 18.55 1.15 2.09
N ARG A 79 17.33 0.92 2.62
CA ARG A 79 16.61 1.76 3.61
C ARG A 79 16.47 3.23 3.21
N HIS A 80 16.48 3.55 1.92
CA HIS A 80 16.27 4.92 1.45
C HIS A 80 14.81 5.37 1.66
N SER A 81 14.61 6.69 1.73
CA SER A 81 13.28 7.27 1.94
C SER A 81 12.30 6.86 0.83
N LEU A 82 11.02 6.71 1.20
CA LEU A 82 9.95 6.32 0.27
C LEU A 82 9.90 7.20 -0.99
N LEU A 83 10.22 8.50 -0.84
CA LEU A 83 10.29 9.44 -1.95
C LEU A 83 11.40 9.10 -2.96
N VAL A 84 12.59 8.72 -2.49
CA VAL A 84 13.72 8.37 -3.37
C VAL A 84 13.43 7.08 -4.13
N VAL A 85 12.81 6.10 -3.47
CA VAL A 85 12.37 4.85 -4.12
C VAL A 85 11.31 5.13 -5.19
N ALA A 86 10.32 5.98 -4.89
CA ALA A 86 9.25 6.32 -5.82
C ALA A 86 9.77 7.06 -7.06
N ILE A 87 10.64 8.06 -6.88
CA ILE A 87 11.23 8.81 -7.99
C ILE A 87 12.14 7.91 -8.83
N GLY A 88 12.95 7.05 -8.20
CA GLY A 88 13.82 6.10 -8.91
C GLY A 88 13.04 5.07 -9.73
N ALA A 89 11.94 4.54 -9.18
CA ALA A 89 11.06 3.62 -9.89
C ALA A 89 10.35 4.30 -11.07
N ALA A 90 9.83 5.51 -10.86
CA ALA A 90 9.17 6.28 -11.92
C ALA A 90 10.14 6.67 -13.05
N ALA A 91 11.36 7.07 -12.71
CA ALA A 91 12.39 7.37 -13.71
C ALA A 91 12.81 6.12 -14.50
N ALA A 92 12.96 4.97 -13.84
CA ALA A 92 13.28 3.71 -14.50
C ALA A 92 12.17 3.27 -15.46
N VAL A 93 10.91 3.36 -15.04
CA VAL A 93 9.74 3.09 -15.88
C VAL A 93 9.74 4.01 -17.09
N LEU A 94 9.93 5.32 -16.89
CA LEU A 94 9.95 6.30 -17.97
C LEU A 94 11.04 6.00 -19.01
N VAL A 95 12.24 5.63 -18.57
CA VAL A 95 13.34 5.28 -19.49
C VAL A 95 13.03 4.02 -20.30
N VAL A 96 12.39 3.02 -19.68
CA VAL A 96 12.02 1.77 -20.38
C VAL A 96 10.81 1.95 -21.28
N GLU A 97 9.87 2.84 -20.95
CA GLU A 97 8.74 3.17 -21.80
C GLU A 97 9.14 4.04 -23.01
N LEU A 98 10.23 4.80 -22.89
CA LEU A 98 10.78 5.61 -23.99
C LEU A 98 11.58 4.78 -25.03
N VAL A 99 11.91 3.52 -24.73
CA VAL A 99 12.66 2.58 -25.58
C VAL A 99 11.70 1.63 -26.28
#